data_AF-A0A554LSP3-F1
#
_entry.id   AF-A0A554LSP3-F1
#
_cell.length_a   1.000
_cell.length_b   1.000
_cell.length_c   1.000
_cell.angle_alpha   90.00
_cell.angle_beta   90.00
_cell.angle_gamma   90.00
#
_symmetry.space_group_name_H-M   'P 1'
#
loop_
_entity.id
_entity.type
_entity.pdbx_description
1 polymer ?
#
loop_
_entity_poly.entity_id
_entity_poly.type
_entity_poly.pdbx_seq_one_letter_code
_entity_poly.pdbx_strand_id
1 'polypeptide(L)'
;MNSTNETFETLWKYCISNNRLCPKLEKWNNLYDSLKNREKLSGHGGPREPADPYILYYNWDQIIPIEKQFQFERYIQWASDNNQLEEAGEYLRSLPEDDWIHFGEI
;
A
#
# COMPACT_ATOMS: atom_id res chain seq x y z
N MET A 1 5.54 26.12 -0.90
CA MET A 1 5.18 24.71 -0.67
C MET A 1 3.77 24.56 -1.21
N ASN A 2 3.61 23.91 -2.37
CA ASN A 2 2.28 23.67 -2.91
C ASN A 2 1.66 22.57 -2.08
N SER A 3 0.75 22.93 -1.18
CA SER A 3 -0.18 22.00 -0.54
C SER A 3 -1.14 21.51 -1.62
N THR A 4 -0.70 20.55 -2.44
CA THR A 4 -1.64 19.64 -3.08
C THR A 4 -2.29 18.87 -1.95
N ASN A 5 -3.55 19.19 -1.63
CA ASN A 5 -4.34 18.39 -0.70
C ASN A 5 -4.38 16.96 -1.24
N GLU A 6 -3.56 16.10 -0.65
CA GLU A 6 -3.49 14.68 -0.96
C GLU A 6 -4.81 14.03 -0.56
N THR A 7 -5.56 13.53 -1.55
CA THR A 7 -6.73 12.67 -1.33
C THR A 7 -6.40 11.24 -1.71
N PHE A 8 -7.22 10.29 -1.23
CA PHE A 8 -7.12 8.89 -1.64
C PHE A 8 -7.09 8.77 -3.17
N GLU A 9 -7.97 9.44 -3.90
CA GLU A 9 -8.05 9.36 -5.36
C GLU A 9 -6.78 9.89 -6.02
N THR A 10 -6.22 11.00 -5.53
CA THR A 10 -4.99 11.58 -6.10
C THR A 10 -3.78 10.69 -5.88
N LEU A 11 -3.65 10.09 -4.69
CA LEU A 11 -2.56 9.19 -4.37
C LEU A 11 -2.74 7.85 -5.09
N TRP A 12 -3.95 7.29 -5.09
CA TRP A 12 -4.23 6.02 -5.75
C TRP A 12 -3.98 6.10 -7.26
N LYS A 13 -4.40 7.21 -7.90
CA LYS A 13 -4.09 7.47 -9.32
C LYS A 13 -2.59 7.49 -9.60
N TYR A 14 -1.79 8.03 -8.68
CA TYR A 14 -0.33 7.96 -8.78
C TYR A 14 0.19 6.52 -8.62
N CYS A 15 -0.32 5.80 -7.62
CA CYS A 15 0.07 4.43 -7.30
C CYS A 15 -0.16 3.43 -8.44
N ILE A 16 -1.19 3.63 -9.26
CA ILE A 16 -1.52 2.75 -10.40
C ILE A 16 -1.03 3.29 -11.75
N SER A 17 -0.38 4.45 -11.77
CA SER A 17 0.21 5.00 -13.00
C SER A 17 1.34 4.10 -13.53
N ASN A 18 1.75 4.29 -14.77
CA ASN A 18 2.82 3.49 -15.40
C ASN A 18 2.60 1.96 -15.36
N ASN A 19 1.36 1.48 -15.26
CA ASN A 19 1.02 0.06 -15.06
C ASN A 19 1.56 -0.55 -13.75
N ARG A 20 1.81 0.28 -12.74
CA ARG A 20 2.20 -0.19 -11.41
C ARG A 20 1.05 -0.99 -10.78
N LEU A 21 1.42 -2.13 -10.24
CA LEU A 21 0.55 -3.03 -9.49
C LEU A 21 0.59 -2.68 -8.00
N CYS A 22 1.78 -2.68 -7.44
CA CYS A 22 2.09 -2.43 -6.03
C CYS A 22 3.60 -2.20 -5.87
N PRO A 23 4.07 -1.67 -4.73
CA PRO A 23 5.50 -1.65 -4.42
C PRO A 23 6.05 -3.07 -4.25
N LYS A 24 7.36 -3.24 -4.45
CA LYS A 24 8.06 -4.45 -4.05
C LYS A 24 7.86 -4.73 -2.57
N LEU A 25 7.87 -6.01 -2.20
CA LEU A 25 7.51 -6.50 -0.87
C LEU A 25 8.25 -5.79 0.28
N GLU A 26 9.56 -5.55 0.12
CA GLU A 26 10.35 -4.78 1.11
C GLU A 26 9.81 -3.35 1.27
N LYS A 27 9.50 -2.66 0.17
CA LYS A 27 9.00 -1.28 0.20
C LYS A 27 7.57 -1.20 0.69
N TRP A 28 6.77 -2.21 0.39
CA TRP A 28 5.42 -2.33 0.94
C TRP A 28 5.46 -2.58 2.45
N ASN A 29 6.36 -3.44 2.95
CA ASN A 29 6.54 -3.63 4.39
C ASN A 29 6.93 -2.32 5.11
N ASN A 30 7.81 -1.51 4.52
CA ASN A 30 8.14 -0.20 5.09
C ASN A 30 6.93 0.75 5.13
N LEU A 31 6.08 0.75 4.10
CA LEU A 31 4.81 1.50 4.14
C LEU A 31 3.95 1.01 5.31
N TYR A 32 3.76 -0.30 5.44
CA TYR A 32 2.98 -0.90 6.53
C TYR A 32 3.49 -0.52 7.92
N ASP A 33 4.80 -0.62 8.14
CA ASP A 33 5.43 -0.29 9.42
C ASP A 33 5.26 1.19 9.79
N SER A 34 5.12 2.05 8.78
CA SER A 34 4.84 3.47 8.98
C SER A 34 3.39 3.78 9.35
N LEU A 35 2.43 2.87 9.11
CA LEU A 35 1.00 3.14 9.33
C LEU A 35 0.68 3.32 10.82
N LYS A 36 -0.05 4.41 11.11
CA LYS A 36 -0.63 4.72 12.42
C LYS A 36 -1.71 3.71 12.78
N ASN A 37 -1.85 3.46 14.08
CA ASN A 37 -2.84 2.56 14.66
C ASN A 37 -2.80 1.11 14.11
N ARG A 38 -1.68 0.67 13.53
CA ARG A 38 -1.57 -0.66 12.94
C ARG A 38 -1.75 -1.79 13.95
N GLU A 39 -1.58 -1.53 15.24
CA GLU A 39 -1.89 -2.49 16.30
C GLU A 39 -3.37 -2.91 16.28
N LYS A 40 -4.27 -2.04 15.80
CA LYS A 40 -5.68 -2.35 15.53
C LYS A 40 -5.86 -3.30 14.34
N LEU A 41 -4.86 -3.41 13.45
CA LEU A 41 -4.79 -4.45 12.41
C LEU A 41 -4.37 -5.82 13.00
N SER A 42 -3.61 -5.82 14.09
CA SER A 42 -3.05 -7.05 14.71
C SER A 42 -3.88 -7.68 15.85
N GLY A 43 -5.01 -7.09 16.25
CA GLY A 43 -5.80 -7.57 17.40
C GLY A 43 -6.43 -8.97 17.24
N HIS A 44 -6.50 -9.72 18.35
CA HIS A 44 -7.16 -11.02 18.45
C HIS A 44 -8.70 -10.89 18.26
N GLY A 45 -9.27 -11.52 17.22
CA GLY A 45 -10.67 -11.97 17.25
C GLY A 45 -11.70 -11.31 16.30
N GLY A 46 -11.33 -10.67 15.19
CA GLY A 46 -12.32 -10.16 14.21
C GLY A 46 -11.78 -10.07 12.77
N PRO A 47 -12.65 -9.88 11.76
CA PRO A 47 -12.22 -9.77 10.35
C PRO A 47 -11.34 -8.52 10.18
N ARG A 48 -10.09 -8.73 9.75
CA ARG A 48 -9.01 -7.73 9.68
C ARG A 48 -9.05 -6.92 8.39
N GLU A 49 -9.02 -5.59 8.50
CA GLU A 49 -8.91 -4.70 7.35
C GLU A 49 -7.91 -3.55 7.58
N PRO A 50 -6.88 -3.38 6.74
CA PRO A 50 -6.27 -4.36 5.82
C PRO A 50 -5.59 -5.56 6.53
N ALA A 51 -5.42 -6.65 5.79
CA ALA A 51 -4.65 -7.81 6.28
C ALA A 51 -3.16 -7.47 6.37
N ASP A 52 -2.48 -7.94 7.42
CA ASP A 52 -1.03 -7.83 7.63
C ASP A 52 -0.24 -8.31 6.39
N PRO A 53 0.74 -7.54 5.89
CA PRO A 53 1.49 -7.94 4.69
C PRO A 53 2.31 -9.21 4.91
N TYR A 54 2.61 -9.59 6.16
CA TYR A 54 3.23 -10.88 6.47
C TYR A 54 2.36 -12.08 6.05
N ILE A 55 1.03 -11.94 6.01
CA ILE A 55 0.14 -12.99 5.50
C ILE A 55 0.25 -13.07 3.97
N LEU A 56 0.46 -11.93 3.30
CA LEU A 56 0.70 -11.87 1.85
C LEU A 56 2.10 -12.40 1.48
N TYR A 57 3.10 -12.19 2.35
CA TYR A 57 4.47 -12.65 2.17
C TYR A 57 4.55 -14.16 1.96
N TYR A 58 3.82 -14.94 2.76
CA TYR A 58 3.93 -16.41 2.75
C TYR A 58 3.42 -17.07 1.45
N ASN A 59 2.55 -16.39 0.72
CA ASN A 59 1.94 -16.89 -0.52
C ASN A 59 2.12 -15.90 -1.68
N TRP A 60 3.12 -15.02 -1.62
CA TRP A 60 3.28 -13.92 -2.55
C TRP A 60 3.24 -14.36 -4.02
N ASP A 61 3.87 -15.49 -4.34
CA ASP A 61 3.92 -16.06 -5.69
C ASP A 61 2.61 -16.76 -6.13
N GLN A 62 1.71 -17.06 -5.18
CA GLN A 62 0.41 -17.71 -5.44
C GLN A 62 -0.74 -16.71 -5.57
N ILE A 63 -0.55 -15.47 -5.11
CA ILE A 63 -1.56 -14.41 -5.18
C ILE A 63 -1.60 -13.85 -6.59
N ILE A 64 -2.77 -13.83 -7.23
CA ILE A 64 -2.88 -13.26 -8.58
C ILE A 64 -2.68 -11.74 -8.54
N PRO A 65 -2.18 -11.10 -9.62
CA PRO A 65 -1.83 -9.68 -9.60
C PRO A 65 -2.93 -8.77 -9.04
N ILE A 66 -4.18 -8.96 -9.47
CA ILE A 66 -5.31 -8.13 -9.01
C ILE A 66 -5.55 -8.19 -7.50
N GLU A 67 -5.30 -9.33 -6.87
CA GLU A 67 -5.42 -9.47 -5.41
C GLU A 67 -4.30 -8.69 -4.70
N LYS A 68 -3.08 -8.64 -5.27
CA LYS A 68 -2.00 -7.80 -4.75
C LYS A 68 -2.39 -6.32 -4.82
N GLN A 69 -2.90 -5.86 -5.96
CA GLN A 69 -3.34 -4.47 -6.10
C GLN A 69 -4.49 -4.12 -5.13
N PHE A 70 -5.47 -5.01 -4.97
CA PHE A 70 -6.56 -4.82 -4.02
C PHE A 70 -6.06 -4.70 -2.58
N GLN A 71 -5.10 -5.52 -2.18
CA GLN A 71 -4.52 -5.38 -0.85
C GLN A 71 -3.77 -4.05 -0.72
N PHE A 72 -2.99 -3.65 -1.73
CA PHE A 72 -2.27 -2.38 -1.69
C PHE A 72 -3.24 -1.18 -1.56
N GLU A 73 -4.35 -1.21 -2.29
CA GLU A 73 -5.41 -0.19 -2.21
C GLU A 73 -5.94 -0.02 -0.78
N ARG A 74 -6.17 -1.13 -0.06
CA ARG A 74 -6.67 -1.09 1.33
C ARG A 74 -5.69 -0.41 2.28
N TYR A 75 -4.39 -0.42 2.00
CA TYR A 75 -3.38 0.26 2.83
C TYR A 75 -3.41 1.76 2.61
N ILE A 76 -3.64 2.18 1.36
CA ILE A 76 -3.85 3.59 1.04
C ILE A 76 -5.16 4.08 1.67
N GLN A 77 -6.21 3.26 1.65
CA GLN A 77 -7.46 3.56 2.35
C GLN A 77 -7.24 3.68 3.87
N TRP A 78 -6.47 2.77 4.47
CA TRP A 78 -6.13 2.86 5.89
C TRP A 78 -5.39 4.15 6.24
N ALA A 79 -4.42 4.55 5.41
CA ALA A 79 -3.73 5.82 5.56
C ALA A 79 -4.71 7.00 5.48
N SER A 80 -5.70 6.95 4.57
CA SER A 80 -6.79 7.93 4.48
C SER A 80 -7.60 8.00 5.78
N ASP A 81 -8.10 6.88 6.27
CA ASP A 81 -8.97 6.81 7.45
C ASP A 81 -8.24 7.28 8.73
N ASN A 82 -6.90 7.20 8.73
CA ASN A 82 -6.06 7.60 9.85
C ASN A 82 -5.37 8.97 9.67
N ASN A 83 -5.80 9.78 8.69
CA ASN A 83 -5.21 11.09 8.38
C ASN A 83 -3.68 11.02 8.21
N GLN A 84 -3.23 10.07 7.39
CA GLN A 84 -1.83 9.78 7.09
C GLN A 84 -1.56 9.67 5.58
N LEU A 85 -2.45 10.21 4.74
CA LEU A 85 -2.28 10.14 3.30
C LEU A 85 -1.04 10.90 2.82
N GLU A 86 -0.76 12.05 3.41
CA GLU A 86 0.37 12.90 3.02
C GLU A 86 1.69 12.18 3.30
N GLU A 87 1.89 11.64 4.51
CA GLU A 87 3.12 10.93 4.83
C GLU A 87 3.28 9.63 4.01
N ALA A 88 2.17 8.91 3.76
CA ALA A 88 2.18 7.73 2.91
C ALA A 88 2.52 8.07 1.44
N GLY A 89 1.96 9.18 0.94
CA GLY A 89 2.18 9.63 -0.43
C GLY A 89 3.56 10.24 -0.65
N GLU A 90 4.13 10.92 0.34
CA GLU A 90 5.55 11.33 0.32
C GLU A 90 6.46 10.12 0.19
N TYR A 91 6.25 9.09 1.02
CA TYR A 91 7.02 7.85 0.96
C TYR A 91 6.88 7.16 -0.41
N LEU A 92 5.66 6.95 -0.89
CA LEU A 92 5.42 6.26 -2.16
C LEU A 92 6.00 7.03 -3.35
N ARG A 93 5.98 8.36 -3.32
CA ARG A 93 6.60 9.20 -4.36
C ARG A 93 8.11 9.23 -4.31
N SER A 94 8.70 8.90 -3.16
CA SER A 94 10.15 8.77 -3.02
C SER A 94 10.69 7.47 -3.63
N LEU A 95 9.83 6.47 -3.88
CA LEU A 95 10.25 5.20 -4.45
C LEU A 95 10.67 5.36 -5.92
N PRO A 96 11.86 4.89 -6.33
CA PRO A 96 12.23 4.76 -7.74
C PRO A 96 11.29 3.79 -8.46
N GLU A 97 11.17 3.90 -9.79
CA GLU A 97 10.29 3.02 -10.57
C GLU A 97 10.64 1.53 -10.38
N ASP A 98 11.93 1.21 -10.27
CA ASP A 98 12.42 -0.16 -10.04
C ASP A 98 12.00 -0.75 -8.69
N ASP A 99 11.46 0.07 -7.77
CA ASP A 99 10.88 -0.39 -6.50
C ASP A 99 9.39 -0.71 -6.59
N TRP A 100 8.79 -0.56 -7.77
CA TRP A 100 7.43 -0.99 -8.08
C TRP A 100 7.46 -2.32 -8.82
N ILE A 101 6.33 -3.02 -8.75
CA ILE A 101 6.03 -4.18 -9.58
C ILE A 101 4.97 -3.76 -10.58
N HIS A 102 5.12 -4.17 -11.83
CA HIS A 102 4.21 -3.82 -12.92
C HIS A 102 3.38 -5.01 -13.38
N PHE A 103 2.23 -4.74 -13.97
CA PHE A 103 1.46 -5.78 -14.65
C PHE A 103 2.30 -6.42 -15.76
N GLY A 104 2.39 -7.75 -15.76
CA GLY A 104 3.16 -8.53 -16.73
C GLY A 104 4.57 -8.95 -16.26
N GLU A 105 5.01 -8.51 -15.08
CA GLU A 105 6.27 -8.95 -14.46
C GLU A 105 6.11 -10.17 -13.52
N ILE A 106 4.86 -10.55 -13.21
CA ILE A 106 4.48 -11.64 -12.31
C ILE A 106 3.69 -12.71 -13.06
#